data_AF-A0A2N2LN21-F1
#
_entry.id   AF-A0A2N2LN21-F1
#
_cell.length_a   1.000
_cell.length_b   1.000
_cell.length_c   1.000
_cell.angle_alpha   90.00
_cell.angle_beta   90.00
_cell.angle_gamma   90.00
#
_symmetry.space_group_name_H-M   'P 1'
#
loop_
_entity.id
_entity.type
_entity.pdbx_description
1 polymer ?
#
loop_
_entity_poly.entity_id
_entity_poly.type
_entity_poly.pdbx_seq_one_letter_code
_entity_poly.pdbx_strand_id
1 'polypeptide(L)'
;MEEIIARVEEKFEEAAAAYPEFAGKALILAALRADGQVGLFAEQDGRVCFFTKLSFELPDELAGLFGDSSCANISAEQIDLLDSGDVVAWMQVLYAGGAGAILQHPSYSTLPVAQEGRHFLLGDQADAAFSFNSVLSLPFAHR
;
A
#
# COMPACT_ATOMS: atom_id res chain seq x y z
N MET A 1 -17.13 -2.38 -22.88
CA MET A 1 -15.86 -2.05 -22.19
C MET A 1 -16.09 -0.89 -21.24
N GLU A 2 -16.66 0.20 -21.74
CA GLU A 2 -16.96 1.40 -20.95
C GLU A 2 -17.92 1.16 -19.77
N GLU A 3 -18.94 0.31 -19.93
CA GLU A 3 -19.89 0.01 -18.83
C GLU A 3 -19.26 -0.71 -17.63
N ILE A 4 -18.21 -1.51 -17.84
CA ILE A 4 -17.52 -2.23 -16.76
C ILE A 4 -16.60 -1.27 -16.01
N ILE A 5 -15.91 -0.39 -16.73
CA ILE A 5 -15.06 0.64 -16.14
C ILE A 5 -15.91 1.58 -15.29
N ALA A 6 -17.03 2.07 -15.83
CA ALA A 6 -17.96 2.95 -15.11
C ALA A 6 -18.48 2.31 -13.81
N ARG A 7 -18.82 1.02 -13.84
CA ARG A 7 -19.28 0.29 -12.64
C ARG A 7 -18.17 0.11 -11.59
N VAL A 8 -16.93 -0.01 -12.01
CA VAL A 8 -15.79 -0.08 -11.08
C VAL A 8 -15.55 1.29 -10.46
N GLU A 9 -15.61 2.36 -11.25
CA GLU A 9 -15.48 3.74 -10.77
C GLU A 9 -16.59 4.10 -9.78
N GLU A 10 -17.84 3.72 -10.07
CA GLU A 10 -18.97 3.90 -9.14
C GLU A 10 -18.69 3.26 -7.78
N LYS A 11 -18.13 2.04 -7.73
CA LYS A 11 -17.77 1.38 -6.47
C LYS A 11 -16.68 2.11 -5.69
N PHE A 12 -15.73 2.74 -6.38
CA PHE A 12 -14.70 3.55 -5.72
C PHE A 12 -15.30 4.84 -5.16
N GLU A 13 -16.20 5.49 -5.90
CA GLU A 13 -16.93 6.67 -5.42
C GLU A 13 -17.81 6.34 -4.21
N GLU A 14 -18.55 5.23 -4.25
CA GLU A 14 -19.35 4.73 -3.13
C GLU A 14 -18.47 4.46 -1.90
N ALA A 15 -17.30 3.82 -2.09
CA ALA A 15 -16.38 3.54 -1.01
C ALA A 15 -15.75 4.82 -0.44
N ALA A 16 -15.31 5.76 -1.27
CA ALA A 16 -14.78 7.05 -0.83
C ALA A 16 -15.84 7.87 -0.08
N ALA A 17 -17.10 7.84 -0.53
CA ALA A 17 -18.22 8.50 0.15
C ALA A 17 -18.59 7.82 1.48
N ALA A 18 -18.42 6.50 1.59
CA ALA A 18 -18.66 5.76 2.82
C ALA A 18 -17.56 5.97 3.88
N TYR A 19 -16.33 6.27 3.45
CA TYR A 19 -15.18 6.48 4.32
C TYR A 19 -14.48 7.84 4.08
N PRO A 20 -15.18 8.97 4.31
CA PRO A 20 -14.62 10.29 4.08
C PRO A 20 -13.40 10.59 4.96
N GLU A 21 -13.20 9.86 6.05
CA GLU A 21 -12.03 9.96 6.92
C GLU A 21 -10.70 9.57 6.26
N PHE A 22 -10.75 8.89 5.10
CA PHE A 22 -9.57 8.52 4.32
C PHE A 22 -9.06 9.66 3.44
N ALA A 23 -9.91 10.64 3.13
CA ALA A 23 -9.56 11.72 2.22
C ALA A 23 -8.38 12.54 2.75
N GLY A 24 -7.32 12.64 1.95
CA GLY A 24 -6.10 13.39 2.27
C GLY A 24 -5.21 12.71 3.33
N LYS A 25 -5.50 11.46 3.71
CA LYS A 25 -4.62 10.70 4.59
C LYS A 25 -3.40 10.19 3.81
N ALA A 26 -2.22 10.37 4.39
CA ALA A 26 -0.98 9.89 3.80
C ALA A 26 -0.85 8.37 4.02
N LEU A 27 -0.98 7.58 2.96
CA LEU A 27 -0.82 6.13 2.99
C LEU A 27 0.50 5.72 2.33
N ILE A 28 1.26 4.88 3.03
CA ILE A 28 2.45 4.23 2.49
C ILE A 28 2.14 2.75 2.27
N LEU A 29 2.24 2.30 1.02
CA LEU A 29 2.22 0.88 0.72
C LEU A 29 3.64 0.32 0.82
N ALA A 30 3.84 -0.67 1.68
CA ALA A 30 5.13 -1.25 2.02
C ALA A 30 5.12 -2.77 1.91
N ALA A 31 6.28 -3.37 1.65
CA ALA A 31 6.47 -4.81 1.68
C ALA A 31 7.83 -5.18 2.26
N LEU A 32 7.86 -6.07 3.27
CA LEU A 32 9.09 -6.53 3.89
C LEU A 32 9.81 -7.54 2.99
N ARG A 33 11.09 -7.30 2.71
CA ARG A 33 11.92 -8.16 1.87
C ARG A 33 12.71 -9.18 2.70
N ALA A 34 13.08 -10.29 2.06
CA ALA A 34 13.82 -11.38 2.71
C ALA A 34 15.20 -10.97 3.26
N ASP A 35 15.81 -9.93 2.70
CA ASP A 35 17.07 -9.33 3.13
C ASP A 35 16.88 -8.26 4.23
N GLY A 36 15.66 -8.06 4.73
CA GLY A 36 15.34 -7.09 5.78
C GLY A 36 15.12 -5.66 5.28
N GLN A 37 15.25 -5.42 3.98
CA GLN A 37 14.86 -4.14 3.37
C GLN A 37 13.33 -4.01 3.31
N VAL A 38 12.84 -2.77 3.22
CA VAL A 38 11.43 -2.48 3.00
C VAL A 38 11.27 -1.93 1.58
N GLY A 39 10.45 -2.59 0.77
CA GLY A 39 10.03 -2.07 -0.53
C GLY A 39 8.86 -1.11 -0.36
N LEU A 40 8.96 0.07 -0.94
CA LEU A 40 7.90 1.07 -1.03
C LEU A 40 7.41 1.15 -2.48
N PHE A 41 6.13 1.47 -2.66
CA PHE A 41 5.51 1.59 -3.98
C PHE A 41 5.17 3.04 -4.29
N ALA A 42 5.44 3.44 -5.53
CA ALA A 42 5.21 4.79 -6.01
C ALA A 42 3.75 5.01 -6.40
N GLU A 43 3.33 6.27 -6.54
CA GLU A 43 1.95 6.62 -6.89
C GLU A 43 1.48 5.98 -8.21
N GLN A 44 2.37 5.88 -9.20
CA GLN A 44 2.09 5.25 -10.49
C GLN A 44 1.96 3.72 -10.43
N ASP A 45 2.28 3.08 -9.30
CA ASP A 45 2.05 1.65 -9.13
C ASP A 45 0.55 1.38 -9.05
N GLY A 46 0.06 0.43 -9.85
CA GLY A 46 -1.37 0.11 -9.92
C GLY A 46 -1.98 -0.32 -8.58
N ARG A 47 -1.15 -0.79 -7.63
CA ARG A 47 -1.59 -1.13 -6.27
C ARG A 47 -1.81 0.12 -5.44
N VAL A 48 -0.99 1.15 -5.61
CA VAL A 48 -1.13 2.43 -4.91
C VAL A 48 -2.28 3.24 -5.50
N CYS A 49 -2.49 3.17 -6.81
CA CYS A 49 -3.64 3.78 -7.50
C CYS A 49 -5.00 3.35 -6.91
N PHE A 50 -5.11 2.14 -6.39
CA PHE A 50 -6.31 1.70 -5.67
C PHE A 50 -6.61 2.57 -4.44
N PHE A 51 -5.58 2.86 -3.63
CA PHE A 51 -5.73 3.68 -2.43
C PHE A 51 -5.95 5.14 -2.79
N THR A 52 -5.32 5.66 -3.84
CA THR A 52 -5.59 7.04 -4.29
C THR A 52 -7.00 7.22 -4.84
N LYS A 53 -7.59 6.19 -5.47
CA LYS A 53 -9.02 6.18 -5.81
C LYS A 53 -9.95 6.21 -4.58
N LEU A 54 -9.47 5.78 -3.41
CA LEU A 54 -10.15 5.96 -2.12
C LEU A 54 -9.78 7.29 -1.44
N SER A 55 -9.18 8.22 -2.19
CA SER A 55 -8.76 9.56 -1.73
C SER A 55 -7.61 9.59 -0.72
N PHE A 56 -6.84 8.50 -0.59
CA PHE A 56 -5.54 8.56 0.08
C PHE A 56 -4.51 9.28 -0.80
N GLU A 57 -3.50 9.84 -0.17
CA GLU A 57 -2.36 10.49 -0.82
C GLU A 57 -1.06 9.80 -0.38
N LEU A 58 0.04 10.00 -1.11
CA LEU A 58 1.36 9.57 -0.64
C LEU A 58 2.01 10.73 0.13
N PRO A 59 2.83 10.46 1.14
CA PRO A 59 3.62 11.50 1.80
C PRO A 59 4.61 12.15 0.82
N ASP A 60 4.76 13.47 0.91
CA ASP A 60 5.73 14.25 0.13
C ASP A 60 7.18 13.80 0.43
N GLU A 61 7.45 13.27 1.62
CA GLU A 61 8.75 12.73 2.02
C GLU A 61 9.22 11.54 1.16
N LEU A 62 8.30 10.86 0.48
CA LEU A 62 8.65 9.81 -0.48
C LEU A 62 8.96 10.37 -1.88
N ALA A 63 8.75 11.67 -2.10
CA ALA A 63 9.02 12.31 -3.38
C ALA A 63 10.52 12.18 -3.73
N GLY A 64 10.79 11.74 -4.96
CA GLY A 64 12.15 11.55 -5.46
C GLY A 64 12.82 10.25 -5.03
N LEU A 65 12.26 9.48 -4.09
CA LEU A 65 12.75 8.14 -3.74
C LEU A 65 12.67 7.17 -4.93
N PHE A 66 11.63 7.32 -5.74
CA PHE A 66 11.27 6.39 -6.80
C PHE A 66 11.96 6.67 -8.14
N GLY A 67 12.35 7.92 -8.42
CA GLY A 67 12.79 8.33 -9.76
C GLY A 67 11.78 7.91 -10.83
N ASP A 68 12.25 7.24 -11.88
CA ASP A 68 11.41 6.67 -12.94
C ASP A 68 10.85 5.26 -12.61
N SER A 69 11.12 4.72 -11.41
CA SER A 69 10.71 3.35 -11.02
C SER A 69 9.38 3.35 -10.28
N SER A 70 8.59 2.26 -10.41
CA SER A 70 7.31 2.11 -9.68
C SER A 70 7.48 1.65 -8.23
N CYS A 71 8.70 1.33 -7.82
CA CYS A 71 9.04 0.94 -6.45
C CYS A 71 10.48 1.33 -6.12
N ALA A 72 10.76 1.45 -4.84
CA ALA A 72 12.10 1.68 -4.31
C ALA A 72 12.28 0.90 -3.01
N ASN A 73 13.51 0.57 -2.66
CA ASN A 73 13.81 -0.08 -1.39
C ASN A 73 14.46 0.92 -0.44
N ILE A 74 14.07 0.85 0.82
CA ILE A 74 14.72 1.55 1.93
C ILE A 74 15.43 0.55 2.82
N SER A 75 16.59 0.95 3.36
CA SER A 75 17.30 0.15 4.36
C SER A 75 16.65 0.31 5.74
N ALA A 76 17.08 -0.52 6.70
CA ALA A 76 16.66 -0.39 8.10
C ALA A 76 17.04 0.98 8.73
N GLU A 77 18.04 1.68 8.18
CA GLU A 77 18.44 3.01 8.65
C GLU A 77 17.53 4.14 8.15
N GLN A 78 16.72 3.87 7.12
CA GLN A 78 15.78 4.82 6.52
C GLN A 78 14.32 4.47 6.86
N ILE A 79 14.11 3.51 7.76
CA ILE A 79 12.78 2.97 8.06
C ILE A 79 11.86 4.01 8.71
N ASP A 80 12.43 5.05 9.30
CA ASP A 80 11.74 6.21 9.84
C ASP A 80 10.90 6.96 8.78
N LEU A 81 11.21 6.81 7.48
CA LEU A 81 10.36 7.30 6.40
C LEU A 81 8.93 6.76 6.49
N LEU A 82 8.71 5.59 7.11
CA LEU A 82 7.37 5.05 7.32
C LEU A 82 6.50 5.90 8.27
N ASP A 83 7.10 6.71 9.15
CA ASP A 83 6.36 7.60 10.05
C ASP A 83 5.82 8.86 9.35
N SER A 84 6.27 9.16 8.12
CA SER A 84 5.68 10.23 7.30
C SER A 84 4.25 9.89 6.84
N GLY A 85 3.86 8.62 6.88
CA GLY A 85 2.50 8.18 6.61
C GLY A 85 1.58 8.35 7.82
N ASP A 86 0.33 8.75 7.59
CA ASP A 86 -0.76 8.56 8.54
C ASP A 86 -1.03 7.08 8.79
N VAL A 87 -0.90 6.24 7.73
CA VAL A 87 -1.11 4.79 7.79
C VAL A 87 -0.09 4.06 6.90
N VAL A 88 0.46 2.95 7.40
CA VAL A 88 1.28 2.03 6.59
C VAL A 88 0.49 0.77 6.25
N ALA A 89 0.22 0.56 4.96
CA ALA A 89 -0.37 -0.67 4.44
C ALA A 89 0.74 -1.67 4.07
N TRP A 90 0.67 -2.87 4.60
CA TRP A 90 1.68 -3.90 4.41
C TRP A 90 1.20 -5.02 3.50
N MET A 91 1.96 -5.28 2.44
CA MET A 91 1.89 -6.52 1.67
C MET A 91 2.65 -7.63 2.42
N GLN A 92 2.03 -8.79 2.58
CA GLN A 92 2.51 -9.91 3.40
C GLN A 92 3.12 -11.05 2.57
N VAL A 93 2.60 -11.30 1.37
CA VAL A 93 2.85 -12.52 0.57
C VAL A 93 4.00 -12.35 -0.42
N LEU A 94 4.29 -11.13 -0.86
CA LEU A 94 5.23 -10.92 -1.97
C LEU A 94 6.69 -11.27 -1.66
N TYR A 95 7.18 -11.02 -0.44
CA TYR A 95 8.64 -10.99 -0.24
C TYR A 95 9.19 -11.65 1.03
N ALA A 96 8.54 -11.60 2.21
CA ALA A 96 8.97 -12.41 3.37
C ALA A 96 8.02 -12.41 4.56
N GLY A 97 7.84 -13.60 5.15
CA GLY A 97 7.60 -13.81 6.60
C GLY A 97 6.23 -13.46 7.17
N GLY A 98 5.35 -12.84 6.37
CA GLY A 98 3.97 -12.50 6.75
C GLY A 98 3.89 -11.50 7.90
N ALA A 99 2.68 -11.33 8.45
CA ALA A 99 2.38 -10.45 9.59
C ALA A 99 3.43 -10.51 10.71
N GLY A 100 3.84 -11.72 11.12
CA GLY A 100 4.77 -11.92 12.21
C GLY A 100 6.13 -11.30 11.95
N ALA A 101 6.71 -11.50 10.77
CA ALA A 101 8.02 -10.94 10.43
C ALA A 101 7.97 -9.42 10.31
N ILE A 102 6.87 -8.86 9.80
CA ILE A 102 6.67 -7.42 9.67
C ILE A 102 6.59 -6.77 11.05
N LEU A 103 5.68 -7.25 11.90
CA LEU A 103 5.43 -6.65 13.22
C LEU A 103 6.60 -6.84 14.20
N GLN A 104 7.38 -7.90 14.04
CA GLN A 104 8.55 -8.18 14.87
C GLN A 104 9.86 -7.61 14.28
N HIS A 105 9.80 -6.90 13.15
CA HIS A 105 10.99 -6.29 12.57
C HIS A 105 11.56 -5.25 13.55
N PRO A 106 12.82 -5.40 14.01
CA PRO A 106 13.35 -4.62 15.12
C PRO A 106 13.21 -3.11 14.92
N SER A 107 13.60 -2.62 13.75
CA SER A 107 13.56 -1.19 13.44
C SER A 107 12.15 -0.67 13.14
N TYR A 108 11.20 -1.55 12.78
CA TYR A 108 9.81 -1.13 12.54
C TYR A 108 9.04 -1.02 13.84
N SER A 109 9.22 -2.00 14.73
CA SER A 109 8.52 -2.07 16.03
C SER A 109 8.80 -0.87 16.95
N THR A 110 9.86 -0.11 16.68
CA THR A 110 10.23 1.10 17.42
C THR A 110 9.55 2.38 16.89
N LEU A 111 8.95 2.34 15.70
CA LEU A 111 8.36 3.52 15.08
C LEU A 111 6.99 3.87 15.69
N PRO A 112 6.68 5.16 15.87
CA PRO A 112 5.35 5.64 16.22
C PRO A 112 4.22 4.97 15.43
N VAL A 113 4.35 4.85 14.09
CA VAL A 113 3.32 4.22 13.25
C VAL A 113 3.04 2.75 13.63
N ALA A 114 4.05 2.03 14.12
CA ALA A 114 3.89 0.67 14.63
C ALA A 114 3.30 0.66 16.05
N GLN A 115 3.83 1.52 16.94
CA GLN A 115 3.44 1.58 18.35
C GLN A 115 2.01 2.08 18.55
N GLU A 116 1.56 3.02 17.72
CA GLU A 116 0.21 3.57 17.73
C GLU A 116 -0.79 2.70 16.96
N GLY A 117 -0.34 1.60 16.35
CA GLY A 117 -1.20 0.71 15.57
C GLY A 117 -1.71 1.34 14.27
N ARG A 118 -1.03 2.36 13.75
CA ARG A 118 -1.36 3.05 12.50
C ARG A 118 -0.89 2.27 11.27
N HIS A 119 -1.17 0.98 11.25
CA HIS A 119 -0.81 0.10 10.15
C HIS A 119 -1.94 -0.86 9.82
N PHE A 120 -1.95 -1.31 8.57
CA PHE A 120 -2.91 -2.30 8.09
C PHE A 120 -2.16 -3.42 7.37
N LEU A 121 -2.41 -4.67 7.76
CA LEU A 121 -1.88 -5.84 7.08
C LEU A 121 -2.90 -6.28 6.02
N LEU A 122 -2.52 -6.25 4.75
CA LEU A 122 -3.40 -6.68 3.66
C LEU A 122 -3.72 -8.17 3.81
N GLY A 123 -4.99 -8.51 4.01
CA GLY A 123 -5.40 -9.91 4.15
C GLY A 123 -5.07 -10.73 2.89
N ASP A 124 -4.82 -12.03 3.05
CA ASP A 124 -4.27 -12.93 2.01
C ASP A 124 -4.92 -12.79 0.62
N GLN A 125 -6.24 -12.64 0.56
CA GLN A 125 -6.99 -12.48 -0.70
C GLN A 125 -6.73 -11.11 -1.35
N ALA A 126 -6.75 -10.03 -0.57
CA ALA A 126 -6.44 -8.69 -1.06
C ALA A 126 -4.98 -8.61 -1.49
N ASP A 127 -4.07 -9.15 -0.67
CA ASP A 127 -2.65 -9.17 -0.96
C ASP A 127 -2.31 -9.96 -2.22
N ALA A 128 -2.88 -11.16 -2.39
CA ALA A 128 -2.79 -11.91 -3.64
C ALA A 128 -3.36 -11.09 -4.81
N ALA A 129 -4.50 -10.42 -4.61
CA ALA A 129 -5.11 -9.64 -5.67
C ALA A 129 -4.23 -8.46 -6.12
N PHE A 130 -3.58 -7.76 -5.18
CA PHE A 130 -2.60 -6.70 -5.45
C PHE A 130 -1.33 -7.26 -6.10
N SER A 131 -0.87 -8.43 -5.65
CA SER A 131 0.35 -9.09 -6.16
C SER A 131 0.21 -9.56 -7.61
N PHE A 132 -0.98 -10.06 -7.99
CA PHE A 132 -1.27 -10.53 -9.34
C PHE A 132 -1.86 -9.44 -10.26
N ASN A 133 -1.77 -8.15 -9.90
CA ASN A 133 -2.35 -7.02 -10.64
C ASN A 133 -3.86 -7.16 -10.90
N SER A 134 -4.56 -7.96 -10.09
CA SER A 134 -5.94 -8.33 -10.34
C SER A 134 -6.93 -7.30 -9.80
N VAL A 135 -6.57 -6.40 -8.88
CA VAL A 135 -7.54 -5.43 -8.32
C VAL A 135 -8.14 -4.52 -9.40
N LEU A 136 -7.38 -4.18 -10.44
CA LEU A 136 -7.92 -3.52 -11.65
C LEU A 136 -8.37 -4.50 -12.75
N SER A 137 -7.92 -5.76 -12.70
CA SER A 137 -8.24 -6.81 -13.70
C SER A 137 -9.42 -7.72 -13.32
N LEU A 138 -10.00 -7.60 -12.12
CA LEU A 138 -10.95 -8.58 -11.58
C LEU A 138 -12.32 -8.63 -12.28
N PRO A 139 -12.81 -7.59 -13.00
CA PRO A 139 -13.94 -7.81 -13.89
C PRO A 139 -13.53 -8.27 -15.31
N PHE A 140 -12.24 -8.44 -15.61
CA PHE A 140 -11.78 -8.82 -16.95
C PHE A 140 -11.70 -10.33 -17.20
N ALA A 141 -11.80 -11.17 -16.16
CA ALA A 141 -11.68 -12.62 -16.28
C ALA A 141 -13.04 -13.33 -16.14
N HIS A 142 -14.02 -12.99 -16.98
CA HIS A 142 -15.12 -13.91 -17.28
C HIS A 142 -15.37 -13.96 -18.79
N ARG A 143 -14.84 -15.01 -19.41
CA ARG A 143 -15.57 -15.76 -20.43
C ARG A 143 -15.40 -17.24 -20.17
#